data_AF-A0A1M2ZYL0-F1
#
_entry.id   AF-A0A1M2ZYL0-F1
#
_cell.length_a   1.000
_cell.length_b   1.000
_cell.length_c   1.000
_cell.angle_alpha   90.00
_cell.angle_beta   90.00
_cell.angle_gamma   90.00
#
_symmetry.space_group_name_H-M   'P 1'
#
loop_
_entity.id
_entity.type
_entity.pdbx_description
1 polymer ?
#
loop_
_entity_poly.entity_id
_entity_poly.type
_entity_poly.pdbx_seq_one_letter_code
_entity_poly.pdbx_strand_id
1 'polypeptide(L)' 'MTDLSDKMRSLADLDHPRAVELREKAGAFDVAATGFYAEPQTVTVKSFLGAWARARRLWSECSGEPLL' A
#
# COMPACT_ATOMS: atom_id res chain seq x y z
N MET A 1 10.28 2.63 0.68
CA MET A 1 9.18 3.05 -0.20
C MET A 1 8.96 1.96 -1.22
N THR A 2 7.72 1.50 -1.42
CA THR A 2 7.40 0.40 -2.33
C THR A 2 6.77 0.93 -3.64
N ASP A 3 7.01 0.24 -4.76
CA ASP A 3 6.45 0.61 -6.10
C ASP A 3 4.93 0.76 -6.07
N LEU A 4 4.24 -0.13 -5.34
CA LEU A 4 2.78 -0.05 -5.19
C LEU A 4 2.34 1.20 -4.42
N SER A 5 3.01 1.54 -3.30
CA SER A 5 2.66 2.73 -2.52
C SER A 5 2.86 4.02 -3.32
N ASP A 6 3.86 4.08 -4.19
CA ASP A 6 4.14 5.25 -5.03
C ASP A 6 3.09 5.43 -6.14
N LYS A 7 2.66 4.34 -6.77
CA LYS A 7 1.54 4.35 -7.71
C LYS A 7 0.25 4.84 -7.05
N MET A 8 -0.05 4.36 -5.84
CA MET A 8 -1.23 4.77 -5.09
C MET A 8 -1.20 6.27 -4.74
N ARG A 9 -0.04 6.80 -4.32
CA ARG A 9 0.14 8.24 -4.06
C ARG A 9 -0.02 9.06 -5.34
N SER A 10 0.63 8.63 -6.42
CA SER A 10 0.54 9.30 -7.73
C SER A 10 -0.90 9.39 -8.21
N LEU A 11 -1.69 8.32 -8.05
CA LEU A 11 -3.11 8.35 -8.39
C LEU A 11 -3.92 9.27 -7.46
N ALA A 12 -3.59 9.31 -6.17
CA ALA A 12 -4.22 10.21 -5.22
C ALA A 12 -3.93 11.70 -5.51
N ASP A 13 -2.78 12.01 -6.11
CA ASP A 13 -2.37 13.37 -6.48
C ASP A 13 -3.12 13.88 -7.73
N LEU A 14 -3.77 12.99 -8.48
CA LEU A 14 -4.67 13.33 -9.59
C LEU A 14 -6.12 13.66 -9.13
N ASP A 15 -6.29 14.03 -7.86
CA ASP A 15 -7.58 14.33 -7.23
C ASP A 15 -8.62 13.19 -7.35
N HIS A 16 -8.14 11.94 -7.26
CA HIS A 16 -9.00 10.76 -7.33
C HIS A 16 -10.03 10.76 -6.19
N PRO A 17 -11.29 10.34 -6.40
CA PRO A 17 -12.33 10.36 -5.35
C PRO A 17 -11.96 9.58 -4.07
N ARG A 18 -11.07 8.59 -4.19
CA ARG A 18 -10.54 7.77 -3.09
C ARG A 18 -9.12 8.18 -2.65
N ALA A 19 -8.68 9.41 -2.95
CA ALA A 19 -7.32 9.87 -2.71
C ALA A 19 -6.88 9.74 -1.24
N VAL A 20 -7.77 10.02 -0.29
CA VAL A 20 -7.51 9.83 1.15
C VAL A 20 -7.21 8.36 1.46
N GLU A 21 -8.09 7.45 1.01
CA GLU A 21 -7.94 6.01 1.25
C GLU A 21 -6.68 5.44 0.57
N LEU A 22 -6.36 5.92 -0.64
CA LEU A 22 -5.13 5.56 -1.37
C LEU A 22 -3.89 5.93 -0.56
N ARG A 23 -3.83 7.16 -0.03
CA ARG A 23 -2.70 7.62 0.79
C ARG A 23 -2.59 6.83 2.11
N GLU A 24 -3.73 6.55 2.76
CA GLU A 24 -3.76 5.75 3.98
C GLU A 24 -3.22 4.34 3.77
N LYS A 25 -3.68 3.63 2.74
CA LYS A 25 -3.22 2.26 2.46
C LYS A 25 -1.77 2.22 1.99
N ALA A 26 -1.33 3.19 1.18
CA ALA A 26 0.06 3.33 0.77
C ALA A 26 0.99 3.54 1.98
N GLY A 27 0.59 4.41 2.92
CA GLY A 27 1.32 4.66 4.16
C GLY A 27 1.38 3.42 5.06
N ALA A 28 0.24 2.76 5.27
CA ALA A 28 0.17 1.54 6.07
C ALA A 28 1.06 0.42 5.49
N PHE A 29 1.10 0.29 4.15
CA PHE A 29 1.96 -0.68 3.49
C PHE A 29 3.44 -0.33 3.64
N ASP A 30 3.84 0.92 3.46
CA ASP A 30 5.24 1.34 3.64
C ASP A 30 5.72 1.16 5.08
N VAL A 31 4.89 1.46 6.09
CA VAL A 31 5.23 1.21 7.49
C VAL A 31 5.44 -0.28 7.75
N ALA A 32 4.53 -1.13 7.24
CA ALA A 32 4.66 -2.57 7.41
C ALA A 32 5.87 -3.13 6.65
N ALA A 33 6.17 -2.62 5.45
CA ALA A 33 7.35 -3.00 4.68
C ALA A 33 8.64 -2.59 5.41
N THR A 34 8.69 -1.36 5.92
CA THR A 34 9.85 -0.85 6.68
C THR A 34 10.11 -1.69 7.91
N GLY A 35 9.07 -2.02 8.68
CA GLY A 35 9.21 -2.86 9.86
C GLY A 35 9.57 -4.32 9.53
N PHE A 36 9.12 -4.84 8.39
CA PHE A 36 9.36 -6.23 7.99
C PHE A 36 10.81 -6.43 7.54
N TYR A 37 11.38 -5.45 6.84
CA TYR A 37 12.77 -5.47 6.37
C TYR A 37 13.77 -4.80 7.33
N ALA A 38 13.33 -4.35 8.51
CA ALA A 38 14.22 -3.80 9.53
C ALA A 38 15.09 -4.89 10.18
N GLU A 39 16.19 -4.48 10.81
CA GLU A 39 17.04 -5.33 11.63
C GLU A 39 17.25 -4.65 13.01
N PRO A 40 16.68 -5.18 14.11
CA PRO A 40 15.79 -6.33 14.14
C PRO A 40 14.43 -6.04 13.49
N GLN A 41 13.84 -7.06 12.89
CA GLN A 41 12.50 -6.99 12.30
C GLN A 41 11.46 -6.59 13.38
N THR A 42 10.65 -5.57 13.09
CA THR A 42 9.71 -4.97 14.06
C THR A 42 8.24 -5.34 13.83
N VAL A 43 7.89 -5.93 12.68
CA VAL A 43 6.52 -6.40 12.39
C VAL A 43 6.54 -7.80 11.79
N THR A 44 5.48 -8.57 12.04
CA THR A 44 5.34 -9.94 11.53
C THR A 44 5.10 -10.00 10.01
N VAL A 45 5.41 -11.14 9.38
CA VAL A 45 5.05 -11.42 7.98
C VAL A 45 3.55 -11.26 7.72
N LYS A 46 2.70 -11.63 8.69
CA LYS A 46 1.25 -11.50 8.59
C LYS A 46 0.82 -10.03 8.52
N SER A 47 1.47 -9.17 9.31
CA SER A 47 1.21 -7.71 9.29
C SER A 47 1.59 -7.11 7.94
N PHE A 48 2.75 -7.50 7.41
CA PHE A 48 3.23 -7.08 6.09
C PHE A 48 2.30 -7.52 4.96
N LEU A 49 2.02 -8.83 4.85
CA LEU A 49 1.13 -9.36 3.81
C LEU A 49 -0.30 -8.83 3.92
N GLY A 50 -0.80 -8.62 5.13
CA GLY A 50 -2.13 -8.03 5.34
C GLY A 50 -2.20 -6.56 4.94
N ALA A 51 -1.13 -5.78 5.09
CA ALA A 51 -1.05 -4.42 4.58
C ALA A 51 -0.96 -4.40 3.05
N TRP A 52 -0.10 -5.25 2.48
CA TRP A 52 0.04 -5.43 1.03
C TRP A 52 -1.28 -5.81 0.36
N ALA A 53 -1.96 -6.85 0.86
CA ALA A 53 -3.21 -7.34 0.26
C ALA A 53 -4.31 -6.27 0.22
N ARG A 54 -4.41 -5.44 1.27
CA ARG A 54 -5.38 -4.34 1.33
C ARG A 54 -5.00 -3.21 0.37
N ALA A 55 -3.72 -2.85 0.29
CA ALA A 55 -3.22 -1.88 -0.68
C ALA A 55 -3.45 -2.36 -2.13
N ARG A 56 -3.16 -3.64 -2.40
CA ARG A 56 -3.28 -4.24 -3.73
C ARG A 56 -4.72 -4.36 -4.20
N ARG A 57 -5.64 -4.69 -3.28
CA ARG A 57 -7.08 -4.68 -3.54
C ARG A 57 -7.57 -3.28 -3.90
N LEU A 58 -7.25 -2.28 -3.08
CA LEU A 58 -7.64 -0.90 -3.35
C LEU A 58 -7.09 -0.40 -4.69
N TRP A 59 -5.82 -0.69 -4.98
CA TRP A 59 -5.21 -0.36 -6.26
C TRP A 59 -5.97 -0.98 -7.43
N SER A 60 -6.33 -2.26 -7.35
CA SER A 60 -7.14 -2.94 -8.38
C SER A 60 -8.48 -2.24 -8.60
N GLU A 61 -9.18 -1.90 -7.51
CA GLU A 61 -10.47 -1.20 -7.57
C GLU A 61 -10.36 0.22 -8.17
N CYS A 62 -9.26 0.94 -7.95
CA CYS A 62 -9.07 2.31 -8.44
C CYS A 62 -8.46 2.42 -9.84
N SER A 63 -7.54 1.52 -10.19
CA SER A 63 -6.82 1.55 -11.48
C SER A 63 -7.48 0.69 -12.56
N GLY A 64 -8.32 -0.27 -12.17
CA GLY A 64 -8.84 -1.31 -13.07
C GLY A 64 -7.84 -2.44 -13.36
N GLU A 65 -6.62 -2.40 -12.81
CA GLU A 65 -5.68 -3.51 -12.92
C GLU A 65 -6.22 -4.77 -12.23
N PRO A 66 -6.09 -5.97 -12.82
CA PRO A 66 -6.58 -7.21 -12.20
C PRO A 66 -5.99 -7.44 -10.81
N LEU A 67 -6.76 -8.06 -9.91
CA LEU A 67 -6.22 -8.57 -8.65
C LEU A 67 -5.54 -9.92 -8.94
N LEU A 68 -4.21 -9.93 -8.97
CA LEU A 68 -3.40 -11.15 -9.14
C LEU A 68 -3.15 -11.83 -7.79
#